data_AF-A0A963U561-F1
#
_entry.id   AF-A0A963U561-F1
#
_cell.length_a   1.000
_cell.length_b   1.000
_cell.length_c   1.000
_cell.angle_alpha   90.00
_cell.angle_beta   90.00
_cell.angle_gamma   90.00
#
_symmetry.space_group_name_H-M   'P 1'
#
loop_
_entity.id
_entity.type
_entity.pdbx_description
1 polymer ?
#
loop_
_entity_poly.entity_id
_entity_poly.type
_entity_poly.pdbx_seq_one_letter_code
_entity_poly.pdbx_strand_id
1 'polypeptide(L)'
;MRLSRYFLPVLKENPAEAQIVSHRYMLRAGMIKQQAAGIYSWLPLGYRVLRRIEEIVHQEQVRAGHIPLLMPTLQPADLWRESGRYDDYGQEMLRIRDRHERDMLYGPTNEEMIT
;
A
#
# COMPACT_ATOMS: atom_id res chain seq x y z
N MET A 1 22.18 -3.06 14.65
CA MET A 1 21.03 -3.28 15.56
C MET A 1 21.23 -4.60 16.28
N ARG A 2 21.08 -4.67 17.61
CA ARG A 2 21.16 -5.96 18.35
C ARG A 2 19.80 -6.64 18.31
N LEU A 3 19.76 -7.96 18.06
CA LEU A 3 18.50 -8.71 18.00
C LEU A 3 17.68 -8.61 19.29
N SER A 4 18.34 -8.56 20.45
CA SER A 4 17.68 -8.38 21.76
C SER A 4 16.93 -7.05 21.93
N ARG A 5 17.11 -6.09 21.01
CA ARG A 5 16.40 -4.80 20.98
C ARG A 5 15.60 -4.62 19.69
N TYR A 6 15.33 -5.70 18.97
CA TYR A 6 14.69 -5.68 17.66
C TYR A 6 13.45 -6.57 17.67
N PHE A 7 12.34 -6.05 17.16
CA PHE A 7 11.12 -6.84 17.04
C PHE A 7 11.17 -7.69 15.76
N LEU A 8 11.36 -9.00 15.93
CA LEU A 8 11.45 -9.98 14.85
C LEU A 8 10.77 -11.31 15.25
N PRO A 9 9.44 -11.42 15.09
CA PRO A 9 8.67 -12.58 15.51
C PRO A 9 8.74 -13.70 14.45
N VAL A 10 9.84 -14.44 14.41
CA VAL A 10 9.98 -15.56 13.46
C VAL A 10 9.02 -16.71 13.78
N LEU A 11 8.51 -17.40 12.74
CA LEU A 11 7.61 -18.55 12.88
C LEU A 11 8.32 -19.86 12.53
N LYS A 12 8.21 -20.84 13.43
CA LYS A 12 8.77 -22.18 13.23
C LYS A 12 8.07 -22.93 12.11
N GLU A 13 6.74 -22.97 12.15
CA GLU A 13 5.90 -23.71 11.21
C GLU A 13 5.47 -22.84 10.02
N ASN A 14 5.04 -23.50 8.94
CA ASN A 14 4.46 -22.81 7.79
C ASN A 14 3.03 -22.36 8.12
N PRO A 15 2.69 -21.07 7.96
CA PRO A 15 1.32 -20.60 8.12
C PRO A 15 0.39 -21.28 7.10
N ALA A 16 -0.76 -21.77 7.54
CA ALA A 16 -1.68 -22.55 6.72
C ALA A 16 -2.38 -21.70 5.65
N GLU A 17 -2.54 -20.40 5.92
CA GLU A 17 -3.08 -19.40 5.02
C GLU A 17 -2.15 -19.04 3.85
N ALA A 18 -0.87 -19.41 3.92
CA ALA A 18 0.14 -19.04 2.94
C ALA A 18 0.23 -20.05 1.78
N GLN A 19 -0.47 -19.75 0.70
CA GLN A 19 -0.51 -20.59 -0.51
C GLN A 19 0.77 -20.53 -1.35
N ILE A 20 1.41 -19.36 -1.45
CA ILE A 20 2.61 -19.15 -2.27
C ILE A 20 3.87 -18.97 -1.42
N VAL A 21 5.03 -19.29 -2.02
CA VAL A 21 6.32 -19.34 -1.32
C VAL A 21 6.77 -17.98 -0.75
N SER A 22 6.54 -16.89 -1.47
CA SER A 22 6.89 -15.54 -1.03
C SER A 22 6.10 -15.13 0.21
N HIS A 23 4.77 -15.32 0.18
CA HIS A 23 3.89 -15.05 1.32
C HIS A 23 4.31 -15.83 2.56
N ARG A 24 4.57 -17.14 2.39
CA ARG A 24 5.04 -18.02 3.47
C ARG A 24 6.33 -17.50 4.10
N TYR A 25 7.32 -17.13 3.29
CA TYR A 25 8.60 -16.65 3.82
C TYR A 25 8.51 -15.28 4.47
N MET A 26 7.72 -14.36 3.93
CA MET A 26 7.53 -13.05 4.56
C MET A 26 6.86 -13.15 5.94
N LEU A 27 5.89 -14.05 6.09
CA LEU A 27 5.28 -14.34 7.40
C LEU A 27 6.30 -14.99 8.34
N ARG A 28 6.98 -16.06 7.91
CA ARG A 28 7.91 -16.81 8.76
C ARG A 28 9.13 -16.01 9.19
N ALA A 29 9.61 -15.11 8.34
CA ALA A 29 10.74 -14.23 8.66
C ALA A 29 10.33 -13.04 9.53
N GLY A 30 9.06 -12.91 9.93
CA GLY A 30 8.57 -11.77 10.71
C GLY A 30 8.67 -10.45 9.94
N MET A 31 8.40 -10.47 8.63
CA MET A 31 8.43 -9.27 7.76
C MET A 31 7.06 -8.60 7.65
N ILE A 32 5.98 -9.37 7.69
CA ILE A 32 4.60 -8.86 7.58
C ILE A 32 3.69 -9.57 8.58
N LYS A 33 2.57 -8.92 8.91
CA LYS A 33 1.47 -9.50 9.68
C LYS A 33 0.15 -9.09 9.05
N GLN A 34 -0.71 -10.04 8.74
CA GLN A 34 -2.03 -9.76 8.19
C GLN A 34 -2.97 -9.16 9.26
N GLN A 35 -3.68 -8.09 8.90
CA GLN A 35 -4.70 -7.43 9.75
C GLN A 35 -6.12 -7.67 9.23
N ALA A 36 -6.29 -7.74 7.90
CA ALA A 36 -7.52 -8.14 7.23
C ALA A 36 -7.18 -8.77 5.87
N ALA A 37 -8.17 -9.27 5.13
CA ALA A 37 -7.96 -9.80 3.77
C ALA A 37 -7.30 -8.73 2.88
N GLY A 38 -6.10 -9.03 2.36
CA GLY A 38 -5.33 -8.09 1.53
C GLY A 38 -4.66 -6.93 2.28
N ILE A 39 -4.82 -6.80 3.61
CA ILE A 39 -4.30 -5.67 4.39
C ILE A 39 -3.26 -6.16 5.41
N TYR A 40 -2.06 -5.61 5.34
CA TYR A 40 -0.89 -6.06 6.12
C TYR A 40 -0.22 -4.92 6.88
N SER A 41 0.27 -5.22 8.07
CA SER A 41 1.31 -4.44 8.73
C SER A 41 2.68 -4.89 8.26
N TRP A 42 3.52 -3.93 7.86
CA TRP A 42 4.93 -4.16 7.59
C TRP A 42 5.71 -4.13 8.91
N LEU A 43 6.27 -5.27 9.30
CA LEU A 43 7.09 -5.40 10.52
C LEU A 43 8.50 -4.84 10.25
N PRO A 44 9.32 -4.57 11.29
CA PRO A 44 10.57 -3.82 11.12
C PRO A 44 11.50 -4.34 10.02
N LEU A 45 11.64 -5.68 9.88
CA LEU A 45 12.47 -6.26 8.83
C LEU A 45 11.87 -6.02 7.43
N GLY A 46 10.56 -6.24 7.27
CA GLY A 46 9.87 -5.99 6.00
C GLY A 46 9.87 -4.51 5.63
N TYR A 47 9.61 -3.64 6.59
CA TYR A 47 9.62 -2.19 6.40
C TYR A 47 11.00 -1.67 5.96
N ARG A 48 12.09 -2.20 6.55
CA ARG A 48 13.45 -1.86 6.11
C ARG A 48 13.71 -2.23 4.65
N VAL A 49 13.23 -3.40 4.20
CA VAL A 49 13.37 -3.82 2.80
C VAL A 49 12.51 -2.94 1.89
N LEU A 50 11.26 -2.66 2.28
CA LEU A 50 10.35 -1.78 1.55
C LEU A 50 10.99 -0.40 1.32
N ARG A 51 11.54 0.22 2.37
CA ARG A 51 12.24 1.52 2.27
C ARG A 51 13.44 1.48 1.34
N ARG A 52 14.16 0.34 1.27
CA ARG A 52 15.30 0.21 0.36
C ARG A 52 14.85 0.12 -1.10
N ILE A 53 13.74 -0.57 -1.36
CA ILE A 53 13.15 -0.65 -2.70
C ILE A 53 12.65 0.74 -3.13
N GLU A 54 11.91 1.42 -2.25
CA GLU A 54 11.42 2.79 -2.48
C GLU A 54 12.56 3.75 -2.82
N GLU A 55 13.66 3.71 -2.06
CA GLU A 55 14.83 4.56 -2.30
C GLU A 55 15.43 4.33 -3.70
N ILE A 56 15.57 3.08 -4.14
CA ILE A 56 16.11 2.76 -5.45
C ILE A 56 15.19 3.31 -6.56
N VAL A 57 13.88 3.07 -6.44
CA VAL A 57 12.91 3.60 -7.41
C VAL A 57 12.98 5.12 -7.46
N HIS A 58 13.02 5.78 -6.30
CA HIS A 58 13.10 7.24 -6.22
C HIS A 58 14.37 7.79 -6.88
N GLN A 59 15.54 7.21 -6.59
CA GLN A 59 16.82 7.64 -7.16
C GLN A 59 16.85 7.52 -8.69
N GLU A 60 16.32 6.42 -9.23
CA GLU A 60 16.28 6.23 -10.69
C GLU A 60 15.27 7.18 -11.36
N GLN A 61 14.13 7.45 -10.72
CA GLN A 61 13.16 8.42 -11.25
C GLN A 61 13.72 9.85 -11.24
N VAL A 62 14.36 10.27 -10.14
CA VAL A 62 15.04 11.58 -10.07
C VAL A 62 16.12 11.70 -11.13
N ARG A 63 16.88 10.63 -11.39
CA ARG A 63 17.89 10.59 -12.47
C ARG A 63 17.26 10.79 -13.85
N ALA A 64 16.05 10.31 -14.07
CA ALA A 64 15.27 10.53 -15.28
C ALA A 64 14.61 11.92 -15.36
N GLY A 65 14.74 12.76 -14.33
CA GLY A 65 14.20 14.13 -14.29
C GLY A 65 12.83 14.26 -13.62
N HIS A 66 12.31 13.20 -12.99
CA HIS A 66 11.06 13.28 -12.23
C HIS A 66 11.20 14.16 -10.98
N ILE A 67 10.18 14.99 -10.72
CA ILE A 67 10.04 15.78 -9.49
C ILE A 67 9.02 15.09 -8.57
N PRO A 68 9.41 14.70 -7.35
CA PRO A 68 8.53 13.98 -6.43
C PRO A 68 7.46 14.89 -5.82
N LEU A 69 6.26 14.34 -5.63
CA LEU A 69 5.16 14.92 -4.87
C LEU A 69 4.35 13.79 -4.21
N LEU A 70 3.54 14.14 -3.21
CA LEU A 70 2.68 13.19 -2.51
C LEU A 70 1.24 13.70 -2.53
N MET A 71 0.37 12.96 -3.24
CA MET A 71 -1.06 13.24 -3.33
C MET A 71 -1.83 12.60 -2.15
N PRO A 72 -3.01 13.13 -1.79
CA PRO A 72 -3.87 12.53 -0.76
C PRO A 72 -4.37 11.14 -1.18
N THR A 73 -4.54 10.25 -0.21
CA THR A 73 -5.10 8.91 -0.43
C THR A 73 -6.61 8.92 -0.59
N LEU A 74 -7.30 9.91 -0.01
CA LEU A 74 -8.73 10.14 -0.19
C LEU A 74 -8.95 11.20 -1.25
N GLN A 75 -9.87 10.94 -2.18
CA GLN A 75 -10.17 11.81 -3.31
C GLN A 75 -11.68 12.13 -3.36
N PRO A 76 -12.07 13.34 -3.78
CA PRO A 76 -13.48 13.66 -4.00
C PRO A 76 -14.03 12.87 -5.19
N ALA A 77 -15.26 12.36 -5.07
CA ALA A 77 -15.88 11.61 -6.17
C ALA A 77 -16.13 12.46 -7.41
N ASP A 78 -16.36 13.77 -7.26
CA ASP A 78 -16.63 14.69 -8.37
C ASP A 78 -15.52 14.69 -9.41
N LEU A 79 -14.26 14.64 -8.97
CA LEU A 79 -13.10 14.54 -9.84
C LEU A 79 -13.15 13.33 -10.78
N TRP A 80 -13.66 12.20 -10.29
CA TRP A 80 -13.80 10.95 -11.06
C TRP A 80 -15.06 10.91 -11.92
N ARG A 81 -16.07 11.72 -11.57
CA ARG A 81 -17.27 11.89 -12.38
C ARG A 81 -16.97 12.74 -13.61
N GLU A 82 -16.11 13.76 -13.47
CA GLU A 82 -15.63 14.57 -14.58
C GLU A 82 -14.91 13.73 -15.65
N SER A 83 -14.12 12.73 -15.25
CA SER A 83 -13.46 11.80 -16.17
C SER A 83 -14.37 10.66 -16.67
N GLY A 84 -15.56 10.49 -16.07
CA GLY A 84 -16.45 9.35 -16.30
C GLY A 84 -16.00 8.05 -15.63
N ARG A 85 -14.81 7.97 -15.02
CA ARG A 85 -14.26 6.75 -14.44
C ARG A 85 -14.89 6.34 -13.12
N TYR A 86 -15.70 7.20 -12.49
CA TYR A 86 -16.33 6.91 -11.20
C TYR A 86 -17.17 5.62 -11.23
N ASP A 87 -18.00 5.45 -12.26
CA ASP A 87 -18.88 4.27 -12.39
C ASP A 87 -18.25 3.14 -13.21
N ASP A 88 -17.40 3.47 -14.18
CA ASP A 88 -16.72 2.49 -15.03
C ASP A 88 -15.70 1.63 -14.27
N TYR A 89 -15.10 2.15 -13.18
CA TYR A 89 -14.13 1.40 -12.37
C TYR A 89 -14.77 0.19 -11.65
N GLY A 90 -16.08 0.24 -11.40
CA GLY A 90 -16.83 -0.85 -10.79
C GLY A 90 -16.53 -1.09 -9.30
N GLN A 91 -16.71 -2.34 -8.87
CA GLN A 91 -16.78 -2.72 -7.45
C GLN A 91 -15.44 -2.68 -6.71
N GLU A 92 -14.32 -2.60 -7.43
CA GLU A 92 -12.99 -2.50 -6.81
C GLU A 92 -12.73 -1.11 -6.21
N MET A 93 -13.52 -0.10 -6.59
CA MET A 93 -13.41 1.25 -6.05
C MET A 93 -13.98 1.33 -4.62
N LEU A 94 -13.10 1.61 -3.65
CA LEU A 94 -13.52 1.82 -2.26
C LEU A 94 -14.13 3.21 -2.09
N ARG A 95 -15.46 3.28 -2.20
CA ARG A 95 -16.26 4.50 -2.00
C ARG A 95 -16.52 4.77 -0.51
N ILE A 96 -16.42 6.02 -0.10
CA ILE A 96 -16.55 6.49 1.28
C ILE A 96 -17.48 7.71 1.30
N ARG A 97 -18.33 7.82 2.31
CA ARG A 97 -19.14 9.02 2.56
C ARG A 97 -18.72 9.65 3.88
N ASP A 98 -18.36 10.93 3.87
CA ASP A 98 -17.99 11.64 5.09
C ASP A 98 -19.23 11.97 5.95
N ARG A 99 -18.99 12.51 7.15
CA ARG A 99 -20.07 12.91 8.08
C ARG A 99 -20.93 14.08 7.58
N HIS A 100 -20.51 14.76 6.51
CA HIS A 100 -21.22 15.86 5.86
C HIS A 100 -21.86 15.41 4.53
N GLU A 101 -21.98 14.09 4.32
CA GLU A 101 -22.61 13.50 3.15
C GLU A 101 -21.85 13.74 1.83
N ARG A 102 -20.56 14.06 1.90
CA ARG A 102 -19.70 14.18 0.72
C ARG A 102 -19.22 12.80 0.27
N ASP A 103 -19.39 12.53 -1.01
CA ASP A 103 -18.89 11.33 -1.65
C ASP A 103 -17.38 11.47 -1.93
N MET A 104 -16.64 10.48 -1.45
CA MET A 104 -15.19 10.36 -1.57
C MET A 104 -14.83 8.93 -1.94
N LEU A 105 -13.57 8.69 -2.24
CA LEU A 105 -13.04 7.36 -2.48
C LEU A 105 -11.59 7.24 -2.01
N TYR A 106 -11.18 6.03 -1.67
CA TYR A 106 -9.75 5.72 -1.50
C TYR A 106 -9.16 5.52 -2.90
N GLY A 107 -8.27 6.41 -3.32
CA GLY A 107 -7.73 6.48 -4.68
C GLY A 107 -7.06 5.17 -5.11
N PRO A 108 -7.57 4.48 -6.14
CA PRO A 108 -6.86 3.33 -6.70
C PRO A 108 -5.71 3.74 -7.64
N THR A 109 -5.78 4.97 -8.17
CA THR A 109 -4.76 5.66 -8.96
C THR A 109 -5.01 7.17 -8.90
N ASN A 110 -4.23 7.98 -9.62
CA ASN A 110 -4.21 9.44 -9.51
C ASN A 110 -4.18 10.17 -10.87
N GLU A 111 -4.60 9.56 -11.99
CA GLU A 111 -4.58 10.26 -13.29
C GLU A 111 -5.42 11.54 -13.26
N GLU A 112 -6.64 11.50 -12.71
CA GLU A 112 -7.50 12.67 -12.62
C GLU A 112 -6.96 13.73 -11.66
N MET A 113 -6.21 13.33 -10.63
CA MET A 113 -5.72 14.25 -9.62
C MET A 113 -4.50 15.05 -10.06
N ILE A 114 -3.71 14.50 -10.99
CA ILE A 114 -2.49 15.13 -11.48
C ILE A 114 -2.71 16.01 -12.72
N THR A 115 -3.82 15.81 -13.45
CA THR A 115 -4.21 16.54 -14.67
C THR A 115 -5.16 17.69 -14.36
#